data_AF-A0A358PHK4-F1
#
_entry.id   AF-A0A358PHK4-F1
#
_cell.length_a   1.000
_cell.length_b   1.000
_cell.length_c   1.000
_cell.angle_alpha   90.00
_cell.angle_beta   90.00
_cell.angle_gamma   90.00
#
_symmetry.space_group_name_H-M   'P 1'
#
loop_
_entity.id
_entity.type
_entity.pdbx_description
1 polymer ?
#
loop_
_entity_poly.entity_id
_entity_poly.type
_entity_poly.pdbx_seq_one_letter_code
_entity_poly.pdbx_strand_id
1 'polypeptide(L)'
;MKKINEAERLEQMTQYERPFWEHGIAVAGMDEVGRGPLAGPVVAACVILPPGLMIEGVNDSKKLTKKRMEKLYPLITGGAAAFGTGWVFQKEI
;
A
#
# COMPACT_ATOMS: atom_id res chain seq x y z
N MET A 1 7.96 0.15 26.30
CA MET A 1 6.89 -0.25 25.35
C MET A 1 7.16 -1.68 24.92
N LYS A 2 6.20 -2.60 25.04
CA LYS A 2 6.36 -3.98 24.54
C LYS A 2 6.61 -3.91 23.03
N LYS A 3 7.68 -4.54 22.54
CA LYS A 3 7.86 -4.77 21.10
C LYS A 3 6.76 -5.73 20.68
N ILE A 4 5.75 -5.20 19.99
CA ILE A 4 4.78 -6.00 19.26
C ILE A 4 5.50 -6.78 18.17
N ASN A 5 5.09 -8.02 17.94
CA ASN A 5 5.67 -8.85 16.88
C ASN A 5 5.14 -8.41 15.50
N GLU A 6 5.74 -8.91 14.41
CA GLU A 6 5.38 -8.48 13.06
C GLU A 6 3.94 -8.84 12.68
N ALA A 7 3.45 -10.00 13.12
CA ALA A 7 2.07 -10.42 12.88
C ALA A 7 1.06 -9.48 13.57
N GLU A 8 1.30 -9.16 14.86
CA GLU A 8 0.50 -8.19 15.62
C GLU A 8 0.51 -6.81 14.97
N ARG A 9 1.65 -6.37 14.40
CA ARG A 9 1.75 -5.09 13.70
C ARG A 9 0.90 -5.07 12.43
N LEU A 10 0.97 -6.12 11.61
CA LEU A 10 0.17 -6.22 10.38
C LEU A 10 -1.32 -6.35 10.70
N GLU A 11 -1.65 -7.03 11.79
CA GLU A 11 -3.00 -7.11 12.31
C GLU A 11 -3.55 -5.73 12.72
N GLN A 12 -2.75 -4.93 13.43
CA GLN A 12 -3.11 -3.55 13.75
C GLN A 12 -3.21 -2.65 12.51
N MET A 13 -2.38 -2.86 11.49
CA MET A 13 -2.46 -2.07 10.25
C MET A 13 -3.78 -2.30 9.51
N THR A 14 -4.28 -3.54 9.53
CA THR A 14 -5.50 -3.95 8.82
C THR A 14 -6.79 -3.68 9.61
N GLN A 15 -6.71 -2.98 10.74
CA GLN A 15 -7.85 -2.77 11.63
C GLN A 15 -8.99 -1.98 10.99
N TYR A 16 -8.68 -1.13 10.01
CA TYR A 16 -9.66 -0.27 9.36
C TYR A 16 -10.43 -1.00 8.26
N GLU A 17 -9.79 -1.97 7.60
CA GLU A 17 -10.35 -2.73 6.49
C GLU A 17 -11.20 -3.91 6.96
N ARG A 18 -10.86 -4.50 8.12
CA ARG A 18 -11.54 -5.68 8.70
C ARG A 18 -13.07 -5.57 8.78
N PRO A 19 -13.67 -4.49 9.30
CA PRO A 19 -15.12 -4.38 9.37
C PRO A 19 -15.78 -4.48 7.98
N PHE A 20 -15.12 -3.98 6.93
CA PHE A 20 -15.64 -4.06 5.56
C PHE A 20 -15.47 -5.46 4.98
N TRP A 21 -14.31 -6.08 5.21
CA TRP A 21 -14.05 -7.46 4.79
C TRP A 21 -15.03 -8.47 5.40
N GLU A 22 -15.41 -8.30 6.67
CA GLU A 22 -16.43 -9.13 7.35
C GLU A 22 -17.81 -9.05 6.67
N HIS A 23 -18.10 -7.94 6.00
CA HIS A 23 -19.33 -7.74 5.22
C HIS A 23 -19.16 -8.07 3.72
N GLY A 24 -18.02 -8.65 3.32
CA GLY A 24 -17.72 -8.96 1.92
C GLY A 24 -17.48 -7.73 1.04
N ILE A 25 -17.21 -6.57 1.63
CA ILE A 25 -16.95 -5.32 0.93
C ILE A 25 -15.46 -5.21 0.64
N ALA A 26 -15.10 -5.00 -0.63
CA ALA A 26 -13.73 -4.76 -1.04
C ALA A 26 -13.26 -3.37 -0.58
N VAL A 27 -12.06 -3.29 0.00
CA VAL A 27 -11.43 -2.04 0.41
C VAL A 27 -10.25 -1.74 -0.49
N ALA A 28 -10.23 -0.52 -1.03
CA ALA A 28 -9.14 0.00 -1.83
C ALA A 28 -8.28 0.94 -0.98
N GLY A 29 -7.01 0.58 -0.78
CA GLY A 29 -6.00 1.49 -0.24
C GLY A 29 -5.46 2.40 -1.34
N MET A 30 -5.33 3.69 -1.06
CA MET A 30 -4.83 4.69 -2.01
C MET A 30 -3.74 5.54 -1.39
N ASP A 31 -2.70 5.86 -2.17
CA ASP A 31 -1.62 6.78 -1.78
C ASP A 31 -1.00 7.41 -3.03
N GLU A 32 -0.37 8.58 -2.86
CA GLU A 32 0.28 9.32 -3.93
C GLU A 32 1.76 9.61 -3.66
N VAL A 33 2.52 9.74 -4.74
CA VAL A 33 3.91 10.21 -4.73
C VAL A 33 4.10 11.30 -5.78
N GLY A 34 5.07 12.18 -5.56
CA GLY A 34 5.42 13.22 -6.54
C GLY A 34 4.75 14.58 -6.34
N ARG A 35 4.09 14.84 -5.19
CA ARG A 35 3.48 16.16 -4.90
C ARG A 35 4.46 17.31 -4.62
N GLY A 36 5.72 16.99 -4.32
CA GLY A 36 6.74 17.95 -3.87
C GLY A 36 7.89 18.24 -4.85
N PRO A 37 8.30 17.32 -5.74
CA PRO A 37 9.32 17.60 -6.75
C PRO A 37 8.95 18.75 -7.70
N LEU A 38 9.96 19.47 -8.19
CA LEU A 38 9.80 20.54 -9.19
C LEU A 38 9.39 20.01 -10.58
N ALA A 39 9.72 18.76 -10.89
CA ALA A 39 9.49 18.14 -12.18
C ALA A 39 9.08 16.67 -12.01
N GLY A 40 8.38 16.17 -13.02
CA GLY A 40 7.80 14.83 -13.03
C GLY A 40 6.31 14.84 -12.66
N PRO A 41 5.61 13.72 -12.90
CA PRO A 41 4.19 13.60 -12.60
C PRO A 41 3.94 13.37 -11.11
N VAL A 42 2.71 13.68 -10.69
CA VAL A 42 2.12 13.07 -9.50
C VAL A 42 1.53 11.73 -9.91
N VAL A 43 1.88 10.67 -9.18
CA VAL A 43 1.38 9.32 -9.42
C VAL A 43 0.59 8.87 -8.20
N ALA A 44 -0.68 8.54 -8.39
CA ALA A 44 -1.52 7.90 -7.39
C ALA A 44 -1.63 6.41 -7.69
N ALA A 45 -1.57 5.57 -6.65
CA ALA A 45 -1.82 4.15 -6.74
C ALA A 45 -3.07 3.78 -5.95
N CYS A 46 -3.81 2.79 -6.44
CA CYS A 46 -4.95 2.20 -5.78
C CYS A 46 -4.78 0.68 -5.77
N VAL A 47 -4.92 0.04 -4.61
CA VAL A 47 -4.70 -1.40 -4.43
C VAL A 47 -5.82 -1.99 -3.59
N ILE A 48 -6.44 -3.06 -4.08
CA ILE A 48 -7.40 -3.89 -3.34
C ILE A 48 -6.71 -5.18 -2.94
N LEU A 49 -6.47 -5.37 -1.64
CA LEU A 49 -5.92 -6.61 -1.09
C LEU A 49 -7.06 -7.52 -0.62
N PRO A 50 -6.97 -8.85 -0.86
CA PRO A 50 -7.94 -9.78 -0.30
C PRO A 50 -7.82 -9.84 1.24
N PRO A 51 -8.92 -10.15 1.94
CA PRO A 51 -8.89 -10.32 3.40
C PRO A 51 -7.85 -11.36 3.82
N GLY A 52 -7.08 -11.06 4.87
CA GLY A 52 -6.10 -11.98 5.44
C GLY A 52 -4.75 -12.06 4.72
N LEU A 53 -4.55 -11.35 3.59
CA LEU A 53 -3.24 -11.22 2.98
C LEU A 53 -2.33 -10.32 3.83
N MET A 54 -1.41 -10.95 4.55
CA MET A 54 -0.41 -10.27 5.37
C MET A 54 0.96 -10.39 4.71
N ILE A 55 1.49 -9.27 4.20
CA ILE A 55 2.80 -9.24 3.54
C ILE A 55 3.83 -8.67 4.52
N GLU A 56 4.74 -9.54 4.98
CA GLU A 56 5.80 -9.15 5.91
C GLU A 56 6.69 -8.04 5.35
N GLY A 57 7.06 -7.09 6.22
CA GLY A 57 7.92 -5.97 5.84
C GLY A 57 7.22 -4.86 5.08
N VAL A 58 5.93 -4.97 4.75
CA VAL A 58 5.14 -3.83 4.24
C VAL A 58 5.08 -2.75 5.31
N ASN A 59 5.52 -1.55 4.94
CA ASN A 59 5.62 -0.38 5.79
C ASN A 59 5.70 0.89 4.93
N ASP A 60 5.69 2.04 5.57
CA ASP A 60 5.94 3.33 4.90
C ASP A 60 7.26 3.28 4.12
N SER A 61 7.22 3.73 2.86
CA SER A 61 8.35 3.68 1.92
C SER A 61 9.58 4.43 2.43
N LYS A 62 9.40 5.45 3.29
CA LYS A 62 10.49 6.19 3.94
C LYS A 62 11.32 5.33 4.89
N LYS A 63 10.79 4.18 5.31
CA LYS A 63 11.47 3.19 6.17
C LYS A 63 12.02 2.00 5.39
N LEU A 64 11.87 1.96 4.06
CA LEU A 64 12.27 0.86 3.21
C LEU A 64 13.46 1.23 2.32
N THR A 65 14.37 0.29 2.13
CA THR A 65 15.43 0.42 1.12
C THR A 65 14.87 0.09 -0.26
N LYS A 66 15.46 0.63 -1.32
CA LYS A 66 15.06 0.33 -2.72
C LYS A 66 14.98 -1.18 -2.99
N LYS A 67 15.98 -1.93 -2.52
CA LYS A 67 16.03 -3.40 -2.62
C LYS A 67 14.86 -4.11 -1.91
N ARG A 68 14.38 -3.57 -0.79
CA ARG A 68 13.19 -4.12 -0.10
C ARG A 68 11.92 -3.78 -0.87
N MET A 69 11.79 -2.55 -1.38
CA MET A 69 10.64 -2.15 -2.21
C MET A 69 10.52 -3.01 -3.47
N GLU A 70 11.63 -3.25 -4.17
CA GLU A 70 11.67 -4.11 -5.36
C GLU A 70 11.22 -5.55 -5.08
N LYS A 71 11.45 -6.04 -3.85
CA LYS A 71 10.96 -7.36 -3.41
C LYS A 71 9.48 -7.34 -3.04
N LEU A 72 8.99 -6.26 -2.45
CA LEU A 72 7.60 -6.13 -2.02
C LEU A 72 6.66 -5.90 -3.20
N TYR A 73 7.09 -5.17 -4.22
CA TYR A 73 6.26 -4.86 -5.39
C TYR A 73 5.59 -6.09 -6.03
N PRO A 74 6.30 -7.18 -6.38
CA PRO A 74 5.67 -8.37 -6.96
C PRO A 74 4.78 -9.13 -5.96
N LEU A 75 5.09 -9.08 -4.66
CA LEU A 75 4.26 -9.70 -3.62
C LEU A 75 2.92 -8.97 -3.46
N ILE A 76 2.96 -7.64 -3.48
CA ILE A 76 1.76 -6.80 -3.37
C ILE A 76 0.93 -6.94 -4.65
N THR A 77 1.53 -6.71 -5.82
CA THR A 77 0.79 -6.74 -7.09
C THR A 77 0.32 -8.13 -7.49
N GLY A 78 1.07 -9.18 -7.17
CA GLY A 78 0.67 -10.56 -7.43
C GLY A 78 -0.35 -11.13 -6.43
N GLY A 79 -0.38 -10.59 -5.21
CA GLY A 79 -1.37 -10.97 -4.18
C GLY A 79 -2.63 -10.12 -4.17
N ALA A 80 -2.60 -8.94 -4.79
CA ALA A 80 -3.75 -8.04 -4.87
C ALA A 80 -4.87 -8.63 -5.73
N ALA A 81 -6.11 -8.37 -5.32
CA ALA A 81 -7.29 -8.69 -6.13
C ALA A 81 -7.38 -7.75 -7.35
N ALA A 82 -6.98 -6.49 -7.19
CA ALA A 82 -6.82 -5.52 -8.26
C ALA A 82 -5.86 -4.40 -7.83
N PHE A 83 -5.19 -3.78 -8.79
CA PHE A 83 -4.46 -2.53 -8.57
C PHE A 83 -4.46 -1.66 -9.83
N GLY A 84 -4.26 -0.37 -9.66
CA GLY A 84 -4.16 0.60 -10.74
C GLY A 84 -3.29 1.79 -10.36
N THR A 85 -2.82 2.52 -11.37
CA THR A 85 -2.08 3.78 -11.18
C THR A 85 -2.67 4.87 -12.05
N GLY A 86 -2.77 6.08 -11.50
CA GLY A 86 -3.16 7.30 -12.20
C GLY A 86 -1.97 8.26 -12.25
N TRP A 87 -1.75 8.89 -13.40
CA TRP A 87 -0.60 9.75 -13.66
C TRP A 87 -1.10 11.13 -14.08
N VAL A 88 -0.70 12.16 -13.35
CA VAL A 88 -0.99 13.55 -13.68
C VAL A 88 0.32 14.25 -13.94
N PHE A 89 0.53 14.71 -15.17
CA PHE A 89 1.75 15.39 -15.55
C PHE A 89 1.68 16.88 -15.20
N GLN A 90 2.84 17.53 -15.13
CA GLN A 90 2.99 18.93 -14.74
C GLN A 90 2.14 19.96 -15.51
N LYS A 91 1.56 19.59 -16.66
CA LYS A 91 0.64 20.45 -17.42
C LYS A 91 -0.77 20.48 -16.86
N GLU A 92 -1.09 19.53 -15.99
CA GLU A 92 -2.41 19.25 -15.41
C GLU A 92 -2.42 19.43 -13.89
N ILE A 93 -1.27 19.80 -13.30
CA ILE A 93 -1.08 20.15 -11.87
C ILE A 93 -1.20 21.67 -11.72
#